data_AF-A0A8C6JXM0-F1
#
_entry.id   AF-A0A8C6JXM0-F1
#
_cell.length_a   1.000
_cell.length_b   1.000
_cell.length_c   1.000
_cell.angle_alpha   90.00
_cell.angle_beta   90.00
_cell.angle_gamma   90.00
#
_symmetry.space_group_name_H-M   'P 1'
#
loop_
_entity.id
_entity.type
_entity.pdbx_description
1 polymer ?
#
loop_
_entity_poly.entity_id
_entity_poly.type
_entity_poly.pdbx_seq_one_letter_code
_entity_poly.pdbx_strand_id
1 'polypeptide(L)'
;SSLSRGRSLQECWSCLDFIRAEGFVFSHVADEGIINACAGNLLRYRKQVGAENIQVFADIKKKHSAHALTVDVSVAQTALAAELFLADGVILTGTATGLPTDPQELKEVKDTVKIPALVGSGVTLENVMNYLDANALIIGSHFKKEGYWANAVDPNRVKKFMEHIRKLRE
;
A
#
# COMPACT_ATOMS: atom_id res chain seq x y z
N SER A 1 -20.54 25.24 -40.06
CA SER A 1 -20.00 23.87 -40.23
C SER A 1 -18.55 23.91 -39.79
N SER A 2 -18.08 23.29 -38.72
CA SER A 2 -18.45 22.06 -38.05
C SER A 2 -18.15 22.18 -36.55
N LEU A 3 -19.05 21.62 -35.76
CA LEU A 3 -19.08 21.61 -34.31
C LEU A 3 -17.76 21.18 -33.67
N SER A 4 -17.25 21.97 -32.72
CA SER A 4 -16.43 21.49 -31.61
C SER A 4 -17.31 20.63 -30.68
N ARG A 5 -17.55 19.39 -31.11
CA ARG A 5 -18.25 18.37 -30.32
C ARG A 5 -17.35 17.91 -29.17
N GLY A 6 -17.84 18.13 -27.95
CA GLY A 6 -17.67 17.21 -26.83
C GLY A 6 -16.25 17.03 -26.31
N ARG A 7 -15.78 17.98 -25.48
CA ARG A 7 -14.99 17.54 -24.32
C ARG A 7 -15.95 16.82 -23.39
N SER A 8 -15.99 15.49 -23.55
CA SER A 8 -16.73 14.62 -22.65
C SER A 8 -16.15 14.78 -21.25
N LEU A 9 -16.99 14.57 -20.24
CA LEU A 9 -16.65 14.52 -18.81
C LEU A 9 -15.60 13.43 -18.45
N GLN A 10 -14.88 12.86 -19.44
CA GLN A 10 -13.83 11.85 -19.31
C GLN A 10 -12.43 12.44 -19.04
N GLU A 11 -12.17 13.71 -19.32
CA GLU A 11 -10.83 14.31 -19.17
C GLU A 11 -10.43 14.62 -17.72
N CYS A 12 -11.26 14.29 -16.73
CA CYS A 12 -11.01 14.64 -15.32
C CYS A 12 -10.56 13.47 -14.44
N TRP A 13 -10.27 12.29 -15.00
CA TRP A 13 -9.70 11.17 -14.24
C TRP A 13 -8.17 11.18 -14.36
N SER A 14 -7.60 12.17 -13.67
CA SER A 14 -6.31 12.19 -12.96
C SER A 14 -5.17 11.31 -13.48
N CYS A 15 -4.02 11.96 -13.70
CA CYS A 15 -2.65 11.47 -13.86
C CYS A 15 -2.12 10.59 -12.69
N LEU A 16 -2.92 9.66 -12.19
CA LEU A 16 -2.53 8.70 -11.17
C LEU A 16 -2.03 7.44 -11.85
N ASP A 17 -0.93 6.87 -11.36
CA ASP A 17 -0.37 5.62 -11.90
C ASP A 17 -0.89 4.39 -11.14
N PHE A 18 -1.42 4.58 -9.93
CA PHE A 18 -1.88 3.49 -9.08
C PHE A 18 -2.93 3.94 -8.06
N ILE A 19 -3.63 2.94 -7.51
CA ILE A 19 -4.45 3.07 -6.29
C ILE A 19 -3.90 2.14 -5.21
N ARG A 20 -4.13 2.53 -3.96
CA ARG A 20 -3.97 1.66 -2.79
C ARG A 20 -5.35 1.12 -2.40
N ALA A 21 -5.50 -0.20 -2.40
CA ALA A 21 -6.76 -0.86 -2.13
C ALA A 21 -6.72 -1.54 -0.76
N GLU A 22 -7.55 -1.04 0.14
CA GLU A 22 -7.87 -1.70 1.39
C GLU A 22 -8.98 -2.74 1.18
N GLY A 23 -8.90 -3.88 1.87
CA GLY A 23 -9.92 -4.93 1.75
C GLY A 23 -9.97 -5.53 0.34
N PHE A 24 -8.84 -5.65 -0.34
CA PHE A 24 -8.77 -6.28 -1.65
C PHE A 24 -9.12 -7.78 -1.56
N VAL A 25 -8.50 -8.48 -0.61
CA VAL A 25 -8.75 -9.88 -0.28
C VAL A 25 -9.06 -10.03 1.21
N PHE A 26 -9.90 -11.02 1.53
CA PHE A 26 -10.43 -11.34 2.87
C PHE A 26 -11.19 -10.19 3.55
N SER A 27 -12.32 -10.54 4.16
CA SER A 27 -13.07 -9.59 4.98
C SER A 27 -12.42 -9.43 6.36
N HIS A 28 -12.49 -8.22 6.91
CA HIS A 28 -12.00 -7.89 8.25
C HIS A 28 -12.84 -6.79 8.87
N VAL A 29 -12.73 -6.61 10.19
CA VAL A 29 -13.45 -5.55 10.90
C VAL A 29 -12.48 -4.42 11.19
N ALA A 30 -12.72 -3.22 10.66
CA ALA A 30 -11.95 -2.01 10.93
C ALA A 30 -12.79 -1.01 11.75
N ASP A 31 -12.26 0.19 11.97
CA ASP A 31 -12.95 1.29 12.63
C ASP A 31 -14.21 1.74 11.87
N GLU A 32 -14.29 1.47 10.58
CA GLU A 32 -15.46 1.71 9.73
C GLU A 32 -16.48 0.55 9.73
N GLY A 33 -16.20 -0.55 10.43
CA GLY A 33 -17.03 -1.74 10.50
C GLY A 33 -16.52 -2.91 9.66
N ILE A 34 -17.43 -3.77 9.18
CA ILE A 34 -17.06 -4.94 8.37
C ILE A 34 -16.69 -4.47 6.96
N ILE A 35 -15.42 -4.65 6.58
CA ILE A 35 -14.92 -4.41 5.24
C ILE A 35 -14.93 -5.75 4.50
N ASN A 36 -15.66 -5.81 3.39
CA ASN A 36 -15.73 -7.00 2.55
C ASN A 36 -14.67 -6.97 1.45
N ALA A 37 -14.12 -8.14 1.14
CA ALA A 37 -13.18 -8.31 0.03
C ALA A 37 -13.77 -7.78 -1.29
N CYS A 38 -13.05 -6.89 -1.97
CA CYS A 38 -13.57 -6.16 -3.13
C CYS A 38 -12.87 -6.44 -4.47
N ALA A 39 -11.84 -7.30 -4.52
CA ALA A 39 -11.03 -7.54 -5.72
C ALA A 39 -11.84 -7.73 -7.01
N GLY A 40 -12.83 -8.62 -7.00
CA GLY A 40 -13.65 -8.87 -8.19
C GLY A 40 -14.45 -7.66 -8.67
N ASN A 41 -15.04 -6.89 -7.74
CA ASN A 41 -15.79 -5.68 -8.08
C ASN A 41 -14.85 -4.57 -8.57
N LEU A 42 -13.74 -4.38 -7.88
CA LEU A 42 -12.74 -3.38 -8.21
C LEU A 42 -12.14 -3.61 -9.61
N LEU A 43 -11.76 -4.85 -9.94
CA LEU A 43 -11.16 -5.16 -11.24
C LEU A 43 -12.16 -5.08 -12.39
N ARG A 44 -13.42 -5.48 -12.18
CA ARG A 44 -14.49 -5.27 -13.18
C ARG A 44 -14.73 -3.80 -13.43
N TYR A 45 -14.77 -2.99 -12.38
CA TYR A 45 -14.92 -1.55 -12.50
C TYR A 45 -13.72 -0.91 -13.21
N ARG A 46 -12.49 -1.29 -12.83
CA ARG A 46 -11.24 -0.86 -13.49
C ARG A 46 -11.31 -1.06 -15.01
N LYS A 47 -11.76 -2.24 -15.44
CA LYS A 47 -11.95 -2.56 -16.85
C LYS A 47 -13.08 -1.75 -17.50
N GLN A 48 -14.22 -1.60 -16.81
CA GLN A 48 -15.39 -0.87 -17.32
C GLN A 48 -15.08 0.60 -17.64
N VAL A 49 -14.19 1.23 -16.86
CA VAL A 49 -13.79 2.63 -17.08
C VAL A 49 -12.52 2.77 -17.94
N GLY A 50 -11.97 1.68 -18.46
CA GLY A 50 -10.76 1.69 -19.29
C GLY A 50 -9.47 2.03 -18.54
N ALA A 51 -9.44 1.81 -17.22
CA ALA A 51 -8.33 2.15 -16.33
C ALA A 51 -7.40 0.95 -16.04
N GLU A 52 -7.26 0.02 -16.98
CA GLU A 52 -6.42 -1.19 -16.81
C GLU A 52 -4.93 -0.87 -16.67
N ASN A 53 -4.51 0.34 -17.06
CA ASN A 53 -3.17 0.89 -16.82
C ASN A 53 -2.93 1.33 -15.37
N ILE A 54 -3.97 1.47 -14.55
CA ILE A 54 -3.87 1.90 -13.15
C ILE A 54 -3.57 0.67 -12.28
N GLN A 55 -2.40 0.68 -11.64
CA GLN A 55 -1.96 -0.41 -10.77
C GLN A 55 -2.76 -0.46 -9.47
N VAL A 56 -2.98 -1.66 -8.93
CA VAL A 56 -3.66 -1.88 -7.65
C VAL A 56 -2.68 -2.48 -6.65
N PHE A 57 -2.26 -1.67 -5.68
CA PHE A 57 -1.48 -2.14 -4.54
C PHE A 57 -2.40 -2.46 -3.37
N ALA A 58 -2.44 -3.72 -2.97
CA ALA A 58 -3.35 -4.22 -1.94
C ALA A 58 -2.71 -4.16 -0.55
N ASP A 59 -3.40 -3.56 0.42
CA ASP A 59 -3.03 -3.71 1.83
C ASP A 59 -3.33 -5.13 2.30
N ILE A 60 -2.34 -5.77 2.92
CA ILE A 60 -2.49 -7.09 3.53
C ILE A 60 -2.41 -6.98 5.05
N LYS A 61 -3.29 -7.73 5.73
CA LYS A 61 -3.47 -7.69 7.19
C LYS A 61 -3.39 -6.26 7.76
N LYS A 62 -4.30 -5.40 7.31
CA LYS A 62 -4.34 -3.97 7.66
C LYS A 62 -4.20 -3.76 9.17
N LYS A 63 -3.34 -2.81 9.57
CA LYS A 63 -3.34 -2.22 10.92
C LYS A 63 -4.71 -1.62 11.25
N HIS A 64 -5.12 -1.66 12.51
CA HIS A 64 -6.45 -1.23 12.99
C HIS A 64 -7.62 -2.10 12.55
N SER A 65 -7.34 -3.27 11.99
CA SER A 65 -8.37 -4.24 11.66
C SER A 65 -8.24 -5.50 12.49
N ALA A 66 -9.37 -6.03 12.94
CA ALA A 66 -9.47 -7.35 13.51
C ALA A 66 -9.64 -8.39 12.39
N HIS A 67 -8.72 -9.35 12.37
CA HIS A 67 -8.67 -10.46 11.42
C HIS A 67 -9.13 -11.76 12.09
N ALA A 68 -10.13 -11.70 12.98
CA ALA A 68 -10.52 -12.83 13.83
C ALA A 68 -10.99 -14.06 13.04
N LEU A 69 -11.66 -13.85 11.89
CA LEU A 69 -12.13 -14.93 11.01
C LEU A 69 -11.02 -15.54 10.14
N THR A 70 -9.88 -14.86 10.04
CA THR A 70 -8.73 -15.22 9.18
C THR A 70 -7.44 -15.24 9.98
N VAL A 71 -7.53 -15.48 11.29
CA VAL A 71 -6.39 -15.45 12.21
C VAL A 71 -5.38 -16.56 11.90
N ASP A 72 -5.88 -17.69 11.38
CA ASP A 72 -5.16 -18.86 10.91
C ASP A 72 -4.49 -18.65 9.53
N VAL A 73 -4.89 -17.62 8.78
CA VAL A 73 -4.28 -17.26 7.51
C VAL A 73 -3.07 -16.39 7.79
N SER A 74 -1.87 -16.80 7.39
CA SER A 74 -0.65 -16.00 7.57
C SER A 74 -0.60 -14.77 6.67
N VAL A 75 0.33 -13.84 6.94
CA VAL A 75 0.57 -12.69 6.06
C VAL A 75 1.03 -13.13 4.66
N ALA A 76 1.87 -14.15 4.58
CA ALA A 76 2.34 -14.73 3.32
C ALA A 76 1.20 -15.38 2.52
N GLN A 77 0.30 -16.12 3.17
CA GLN A 77 -0.90 -16.67 2.53
C GLN A 77 -1.85 -15.57 2.06
N THR A 78 -1.96 -14.48 2.83
CA THR A 78 -2.75 -13.29 2.44
C THR A 78 -2.16 -12.63 1.19
N ALA A 79 -0.84 -12.50 1.11
CA ALA A 79 -0.14 -11.98 -0.06
C ALA A 79 -0.34 -12.87 -1.29
N LEU A 80 -0.22 -14.19 -1.13
CA LEU A 80 -0.46 -15.15 -2.21
C LEU A 80 -1.90 -15.06 -2.74
N ALA A 81 -2.88 -14.88 -1.85
CA ALA A 81 -4.26 -14.65 -2.25
C ALA A 81 -4.41 -13.33 -3.02
N ALA A 82 -3.77 -12.25 -2.58
CA ALA A 82 -3.80 -10.98 -3.31
C ALA A 82 -3.20 -11.11 -4.73
N GLU A 83 -2.08 -11.80 -4.88
CA GLU A 83 -1.47 -12.11 -6.18
C GLU A 83 -2.41 -12.96 -7.07
N LEU A 84 -3.02 -14.01 -6.51
CA LEU A 84 -3.99 -14.85 -7.23
C LEU A 84 -5.21 -14.03 -7.70
N PHE A 85 -5.60 -13.02 -6.93
CA PHE A 85 -6.68 -12.09 -7.26
C PHE A 85 -6.22 -10.89 -8.10
N LEU A 86 -5.03 -10.98 -8.72
CA LEU A 86 -4.51 -10.01 -9.69
C LEU A 86 -4.21 -8.62 -9.10
N ALA A 87 -3.78 -8.56 -7.84
CA ALA A 87 -3.12 -7.37 -7.32
C ALA A 87 -1.79 -7.13 -8.07
N ASP A 88 -1.48 -5.87 -8.34
CA ASP A 88 -0.23 -5.46 -9.00
C ASP A 88 0.94 -5.36 -8.00
N GLY A 89 0.63 -5.35 -6.69
CA GLY A 89 1.60 -5.40 -5.60
C GLY A 89 0.90 -5.48 -4.23
N VAL A 90 1.66 -5.75 -3.18
CA VAL A 90 1.16 -5.85 -1.80
C VAL A 90 1.85 -4.86 -0.88
N ILE A 91 1.13 -4.35 0.11
CA ILE A 91 1.62 -3.41 1.12
C ILE A 91 1.47 -4.03 2.50
N LEU A 92 2.60 -4.21 3.20
CA LEU A 92 2.62 -4.60 4.60
C LEU A 92 2.44 -3.36 5.48
N THR A 93 1.43 -3.37 6.35
CA THR A 93 1.03 -2.18 7.12
C THR A 93 1.30 -2.24 8.63
N GLY A 94 1.95 -3.31 9.10
CA GLY A 94 2.22 -3.54 10.53
C GLY A 94 0.97 -3.88 11.34
N THR A 95 1.15 -4.22 12.62
CA THR A 95 0.06 -4.73 13.48
C THR A 95 -0.73 -3.64 14.20
N ALA A 96 -0.12 -2.48 14.50
CA ALA A 96 -0.77 -1.33 15.13
C ALA A 96 -0.09 0.01 14.76
N THR A 97 -0.78 1.14 15.00
CA THR A 97 -0.15 2.47 14.84
C THR A 97 1.04 2.63 15.78
N GLY A 98 2.18 3.06 15.21
CA GLY A 98 3.43 3.25 15.95
C GLY A 98 4.30 2.00 16.07
N LEU A 99 3.79 0.82 15.69
CA LEU A 99 4.59 -0.39 15.62
C LEU A 99 5.18 -0.58 14.21
N PRO A 100 6.49 -0.87 14.09
CA PRO A 100 7.12 -1.22 12.83
C PRO A 100 6.54 -2.52 12.25
N THR A 101 6.51 -2.63 10.92
CA THR A 101 6.28 -3.91 10.23
C THR A 101 7.37 -4.89 10.65
N ASP A 102 7.03 -6.16 10.90
CA ASP A 102 8.05 -7.17 11.19
C ASP A 102 8.90 -7.42 9.92
N PRO A 103 10.23 -7.21 9.94
CA PRO A 103 11.10 -7.51 8.81
C PRO A 103 11.03 -8.98 8.36
N GLN A 104 10.71 -9.89 9.27
CA GLN A 104 10.55 -11.31 8.95
C GLN A 104 9.30 -11.55 8.08
N GLU A 105 8.20 -10.85 8.36
CA GLU A 105 6.99 -10.89 7.52
C GLU A 105 7.28 -10.39 6.09
N LEU A 106 8.08 -9.33 5.95
CA LEU A 106 8.48 -8.82 4.64
C LEU A 106 9.24 -9.90 3.85
N LYS A 107 10.18 -10.59 4.50
CA LYS A 107 10.95 -11.66 3.88
C LYS A 107 10.04 -12.82 3.44
N GLU A 108 9.16 -13.27 4.32
CA GLU A 108 8.21 -14.34 4.02
C GLU A 108 7.29 -14.01 2.85
N VAL A 109 6.77 -12.77 2.80
CA VAL A 109 5.95 -12.31 1.69
C VAL A 109 6.74 -12.31 0.39
N LYS A 110 7.95 -11.75 0.39
CA LYS A 110 8.82 -11.72 -0.80
C LYS A 110 9.22 -13.10 -1.31
N ASP A 111 9.44 -14.05 -0.42
CA ASP A 111 9.77 -15.43 -0.79
C ASP A 111 8.54 -16.19 -1.33
N THR A 112 7.33 -15.69 -1.07
CA THR A 112 6.05 -16.34 -1.43
C THR A 112 5.46 -15.82 -2.74
N VAL A 113 5.51 -14.50 -3.00
CA VAL A 113 4.87 -13.87 -4.17
C VAL A 113 5.87 -13.30 -5.17
N LYS A 114 5.47 -13.17 -6.43
CA LYS A 114 6.31 -12.57 -7.49
C LYS A 114 6.04 -11.09 -7.72
N ILE A 115 4.89 -10.61 -7.27
CA ILE A 115 4.52 -9.18 -7.32
C ILE A 115 5.31 -8.35 -6.29
N PRO A 116 5.53 -7.05 -6.54
CA PRO A 116 6.22 -6.16 -5.61
C PRO A 116 5.63 -6.15 -4.20
N ALA A 117 6.51 -6.25 -3.20
CA ALA A 117 6.18 -6.13 -1.78
C ALA A 117 6.70 -4.79 -1.22
N LEU A 118 5.78 -4.00 -0.68
CA LEU A 118 6.03 -2.67 -0.15
C LEU A 118 5.82 -2.65 1.36
N VAL A 119 6.53 -1.75 2.05
CA VAL A 119 6.31 -1.50 3.49
C VAL A 119 5.63 -0.15 3.67
N GLY A 120 4.46 -0.15 4.31
CA GLY A 120 3.61 1.03 4.43
C GLY A 120 3.39 1.55 5.85
N SER A 121 4.13 1.06 6.84
CA SER A 121 4.02 1.55 8.22
C SER A 121 5.32 1.43 9.01
N GLY A 122 5.50 2.38 9.93
CA GLY A 122 6.52 2.33 10.97
C GLY A 122 7.98 2.44 10.51
N VAL A 123 8.23 2.76 9.23
CA VAL A 123 9.59 3.02 8.74
C VAL A 123 10.07 4.39 9.21
N THR A 124 11.26 4.40 9.80
CA THR A 124 11.97 5.59 10.29
C THR A 124 13.42 5.54 9.84
N LEU A 125 14.15 6.65 10.02
CA LEU A 125 15.59 6.72 9.75
C LEU A 125 16.38 5.64 10.50
N GLU A 126 15.96 5.31 11.71
CA GLU A 126 16.66 4.41 12.62
C GLU A 126 16.46 2.92 12.25
N ASN A 127 15.35 2.56 11.60
CA ASN A 127 15.02 1.17 11.30
C ASN A 127 14.97 0.83 9.80
N VAL A 128 15.20 1.81 8.91
CA VAL A 128 15.07 1.61 7.46
C VAL A 128 15.97 0.50 6.90
N MET A 129 17.11 0.23 7.55
CA MET A 129 18.01 -0.86 7.16
C MET A 129 17.33 -2.24 7.21
N ASN A 130 16.30 -2.41 8.04
CA ASN A 130 15.56 -3.65 8.14
C ASN A 130 14.62 -3.91 6.94
N TYR A 131 14.42 -2.90 6.08
CA TYR A 131 13.46 -2.94 4.97
C TYR A 131 14.11 -2.66 3.61
N LEU A 132 15.44 -2.77 3.49
CA LEU A 132 16.15 -2.55 2.23
C LEU A 132 15.72 -3.52 1.12
N ASP A 133 15.24 -4.69 1.51
CA ASP A 133 14.71 -5.69 0.60
C ASP A 133 13.33 -5.33 0.03
N ALA A 134 12.61 -4.36 0.61
CA ALA A 134 11.31 -3.96 0.09
C ALA A 134 11.45 -3.28 -1.29
N ASN A 135 10.48 -3.52 -2.18
CA ASN A 135 10.47 -2.87 -3.49
C ASN A 135 10.22 -1.36 -3.39
N ALA A 136 9.42 -0.92 -2.42
CA ALA A 136 9.26 0.48 -2.07
C ALA A 136 8.78 0.66 -0.63
N LEU A 137 8.91 1.89 -0.13
CA LEU A 137 8.54 2.30 1.23
C LEU A 137 7.52 3.44 1.16
N ILE A 138 6.41 3.33 1.88
CA ILE A 138 5.40 4.39 2.03
C ILE A 138 5.54 4.97 3.43
N ILE A 139 6.10 6.18 3.51
CA ILE A 139 6.48 6.82 4.77
C ILE A 139 5.64 8.08 5.00
N GLY A 140 4.84 8.06 6.08
CA GLY A 140 3.94 9.15 6.45
C GLY A 140 4.47 9.98 7.63
N SER A 141 4.07 9.58 8.83
CA SER A 141 4.32 10.32 10.08
C SER A 141 5.79 10.70 10.30
N HIS A 142 6.75 9.83 9.95
CA HIS A 142 8.18 10.14 10.10
C HIS A 142 8.62 11.39 9.32
N PHE A 143 7.97 11.73 8.21
CA PHE A 143 8.26 12.94 7.44
C PHE A 143 7.50 14.17 7.92
N LYS A 144 6.57 14.04 8.88
CA LYS A 144 5.84 15.17 9.45
C LYS A 144 6.64 15.83 10.58
N LYS A 145 6.37 17.12 10.83
CA LYS A 145 6.92 17.82 12.00
C LYS A 145 6.58 17.05 13.27
N GLU A 146 7.58 16.85 14.12
CA GLU A 146 7.47 16.12 15.40
C GLU A 146 6.97 14.67 15.27
N GLY A 147 6.92 14.10 14.06
CA GLY A 147 6.39 12.76 13.85
C GLY A 147 4.86 12.66 13.94
N TYR A 148 4.13 13.78 14.04
CA TYR A 148 2.67 13.76 14.19
C TYR A 148 1.96 13.82 12.84
N TRP A 149 1.07 12.86 12.58
CA TRP A 149 0.47 12.64 11.25
C TRP A 149 -0.31 13.85 10.71
N ALA A 150 -0.94 14.65 11.59
CA ALA A 150 -1.71 15.82 11.21
C ALA A 150 -0.85 17.04 10.84
N ASN A 151 0.45 17.02 11.20
CA ASN A 151 1.34 18.13 10.91
C ASN A 151 1.73 18.19 9.42
N ALA A 152 2.27 19.34 9.01
CA ALA A 152 2.91 19.49 7.70
C ALA A 152 4.16 18.60 7.57
N VAL A 153 4.52 18.27 6.33
CA VAL A 153 5.80 17.61 6.04
C VAL A 153 6.95 18.56 6.40
N ASP A 154 8.01 18.02 6.99
CA ASP A 154 9.25 18.72 7.28
C ASP A 154 10.30 18.37 6.20
N PRO A 155 10.65 19.31 5.31
CA PRO A 155 11.63 19.08 4.24
C PRO A 155 13.00 18.64 4.76
N ASN A 156 13.42 19.07 5.96
CA ASN A 156 14.70 18.69 6.54
C ASN A 156 14.71 17.21 6.95
N ARG A 157 13.59 16.69 7.47
CA ARG A 157 13.45 15.26 7.81
C ARG A 157 13.50 14.40 6.55
N VAL A 158 12.80 14.81 5.49
CA VAL A 158 12.84 14.14 4.19
C VAL A 158 14.28 14.15 3.64
N LYS A 159 14.94 15.31 3.64
CA LYS A 159 16.32 15.44 3.14
C LYS A 159 17.28 14.51 3.88
N LYS A 160 17.27 14.52 5.21
CA LYS A 160 18.11 13.65 6.05
C LYS A 160 17.87 12.17 5.74
N PHE A 161 16.59 11.77 5.60
CA PHE A 161 16.24 10.40 5.26
C PHE A 161 16.76 9.99 3.88
N MET A 162 16.59 10.83 2.86
CA MET A 162 17.06 10.53 1.51
C MET A 162 18.58 10.53 1.40
N GLU A 163 19.28 11.38 2.16
CA GLU A 163 20.76 11.32 2.26
C GLU A 163 21.22 10.01 2.87
N HIS A 164 20.54 9.52 3.91
CA HIS A 164 20.85 8.23 4.50
C HIS A 164 20.59 7.06 3.54
N ILE A 165 19.43 7.05 2.87
CA ILE A 165 19.10 6.03 1.84
C ILE A 165 20.12 6.00 0.71
N ARG A 166 20.59 7.15 0.23
CA ARG A 166 21.61 7.20 -0.83
C ARG A 166 22.90 6.51 -0.40
N LYS A 167 23.37 6.76 0.83
CA LYS A 167 24.56 6.11 1.39
C LYS A 167 24.41 4.60 1.57
N LEU A 168 23.19 4.11 1.78
CA LEU A 168 22.91 2.67 1.90
C LEU A 168 22.83 1.96 0.54
N ARG A 169 22.72 2.70 -0.56
CA ARG A 169 22.63 2.18 -1.93
C ARG A 169 23.95 2.27 -2.71
N GLU A 170 24.94 2.97 -2.16
CA GLU A 170 26.34 2.99 -2.62
C GLU A 170 27.05 1.71 -2.16
#